data_AF-F2IGQ8-F1
#
_entry.id   AF-F2IGQ8-F1
#
_cell.length_a   1.000
_cell.length_b   1.000
_cell.length_c   1.000
_cell.angle_alpha   90.00
_cell.angle_beta   90.00
_cell.angle_gamma   90.00
#
_symmetry.space_group_name_H-M   'P 1'
#
loop_
_entity.id
_entity.type
_entity.pdbx_description
1 polymer ?
#
loop_
_entity_poly.entity_id
_entity_poly.type
_entity_poly.pdbx_seq_one_letter_code
_entity_poly.pdbx_strand_id
1 'polypeptide(L)'
;MKIIRFKILLIFIISFIVGTCFYGLNWSIQESIVFSWLTFGGLYLLESLITIIRIPSTQIPSRAKDEDLGVWMQFIVLVMTCATALIAIIFWNSDNNIHFTKHSTLHEVFFIASVTLAWIVLHLSFTFRYAHLYYGDENEKYVKHARGLDFPGDTHPDYFDFAYYSFTIGMTFQVSDVVIKSKGLRRLTLGHSVLAFFFNTILIAITINEIINL
;
A
#
# COMPACT_ATOMS: atom_id res chain seq x y z
N MET A 1 -13.45 9.24 13.38
CA MET A 1 -14.01 8.21 12.47
C MET A 1 -14.51 8.70 11.10
N LYS A 2 -14.94 9.97 10.90
CA LYS A 2 -15.51 10.43 9.59
C LYS A 2 -14.48 10.95 8.58
N ILE A 3 -13.30 11.43 9.02
CA ILE A 3 -12.41 12.23 8.17
C ILE A 3 -11.55 11.38 7.22
N ILE A 4 -10.92 10.29 7.67
CA ILE A 4 -10.08 9.46 6.79
C ILE A 4 -10.91 8.79 5.68
N ARG A 5 -12.08 8.25 6.05
CA ARG A 5 -12.97 7.58 5.10
C ARG A 5 -13.46 8.56 4.06
N PHE A 6 -13.71 9.81 4.46
CA PHE A 6 -14.04 10.89 3.55
C PHE A 6 -12.89 11.24 2.60
N LYS A 7 -11.65 11.38 3.11
CA LYS A 7 -10.46 11.61 2.26
C LYS A 7 -10.28 10.52 1.22
N ILE A 8 -10.38 9.25 1.61
CA ILE A 8 -10.17 8.12 0.71
C ILE A 8 -11.30 8.00 -0.30
N LEU A 9 -12.54 8.28 0.11
CA LEU A 9 -13.67 8.36 -0.81
C LEU A 9 -13.47 9.51 -1.81
N LEU A 10 -12.95 10.66 -1.38
CA LEU A 10 -12.60 11.76 -2.27
C LEU A 10 -11.50 11.36 -3.26
N ILE A 11 -10.41 10.72 -2.78
CA ILE A 11 -9.34 10.20 -3.63
C ILE A 11 -9.88 9.19 -4.65
N PHE A 12 -10.78 8.30 -4.21
CA PHE A 12 -11.44 7.33 -5.08
C PHE A 12 -12.28 8.02 -6.17
N ILE A 13 -13.07 9.03 -5.80
CA ILE A 13 -13.88 9.81 -6.77
C ILE A 13 -12.97 10.52 -7.77
N ILE A 14 -11.91 11.20 -7.32
CA ILE A 14 -10.96 11.89 -8.21
C ILE A 14 -10.35 10.90 -9.20
N SER A 15 -9.90 9.74 -8.70
CA SER A 15 -9.28 8.70 -9.52
C SER A 15 -10.25 8.13 -10.56
N PHE A 16 -11.52 7.91 -10.16
CA PHE A 16 -12.58 7.48 -11.05
C PHE A 16 -12.89 8.50 -12.15
N ILE A 17 -12.92 9.80 -11.81
CA ILE A 17 -13.11 10.89 -12.78
C ILE A 17 -11.94 10.93 -13.76
N VAL A 18 -10.69 10.77 -13.28
CA VAL A 18 -9.52 10.72 -14.16
C VAL A 18 -9.62 9.54 -15.13
N GLY A 19 -9.94 8.34 -14.65
CA GLY A 19 -10.11 7.17 -15.51
C GLY A 19 -11.21 7.35 -16.58
N THR A 20 -12.36 7.89 -16.19
CA THR A 20 -13.47 8.14 -17.15
C THR A 20 -13.15 9.25 -18.15
N CYS A 21 -12.39 10.28 -17.75
CA CYS A 21 -11.91 11.32 -18.64
C CYS A 21 -10.96 10.76 -19.72
N PHE A 22 -9.98 9.93 -19.33
CA PHE A 22 -9.07 9.28 -20.29
C PHE A 22 -9.83 8.37 -21.27
N TYR A 23 -10.79 7.60 -20.78
CA TYR A 23 -11.65 6.79 -21.64
C TYR A 23 -12.45 7.65 -22.64
N GLY A 24 -12.99 8.79 -22.19
CA GLY A 24 -13.67 9.76 -23.06
C GLY A 24 -12.77 10.44 -24.10
N LEU A 25 -11.45 10.45 -23.88
CA LEU A 25 -10.44 10.93 -24.81
C LEU A 25 -9.97 9.84 -25.81
N ASN A 26 -10.72 8.75 -25.95
CA ASN A 26 -10.45 7.57 -26.80
C ASN A 26 -9.25 6.72 -26.36
N TRP A 27 -8.76 6.87 -25.12
CA TRP A 27 -7.80 5.93 -24.57
C TRP A 27 -8.48 4.58 -24.34
N SER A 28 -7.70 3.50 -24.43
CA SER A 28 -8.21 2.17 -24.18
C SER A 28 -8.72 2.04 -22.74
N ILE A 29 -9.66 1.12 -22.48
CA ILE A 29 -10.15 0.87 -21.11
C ILE A 29 -8.99 0.43 -20.20
N GLN A 30 -7.99 -0.20 -20.79
CA GLN A 30 -6.75 -0.66 -20.20
C GLN A 30 -5.99 0.51 -19.55
N GLU A 31 -5.62 1.48 -20.38
CA GLU A 31 -4.81 2.64 -20.04
C GLU A 31 -5.57 3.51 -19.05
N SER A 32 -6.88 3.65 -19.25
CA SER A 32 -7.78 4.37 -18.36
C SER A 32 -7.80 3.80 -16.93
N ILE A 33 -7.76 2.46 -16.79
CA ILE A 33 -7.64 1.79 -15.48
C ILE A 33 -6.28 2.08 -14.85
N VAL A 34 -5.19 2.02 -15.62
CA VAL A 34 -3.83 2.31 -15.13
C VAL A 34 -3.72 3.76 -14.65
N PHE A 35 -4.24 4.74 -15.41
CA PHE A 35 -4.23 6.15 -14.99
C PHE A 35 -5.08 6.40 -13.75
N SER A 36 -6.25 5.75 -13.65
CA SER A 36 -7.07 5.79 -12.43
C SER A 36 -6.30 5.24 -11.23
N TRP A 37 -5.63 4.09 -11.40
CA TRP A 37 -4.81 3.47 -10.36
C TRP A 37 -3.65 4.35 -9.91
N LEU A 38 -2.88 4.91 -10.86
CA LEU A 38 -1.75 5.79 -10.55
C LEU A 38 -2.19 7.05 -9.82
N THR A 39 -3.36 7.59 -10.19
CA THR A 39 -3.96 8.73 -9.50
C THR A 39 -4.35 8.35 -8.07
N PHE A 40 -5.02 7.21 -7.89
CA PHE A 40 -5.45 6.73 -6.57
C PHE A 40 -4.26 6.49 -5.66
N GLY A 41 -3.32 5.66 -6.10
CA GLY A 41 -2.14 5.30 -5.34
C GLY A 41 -1.27 6.52 -5.05
N GLY A 42 -1.11 7.43 -6.02
CA GLY A 42 -0.29 8.63 -5.86
C GLY A 42 -0.87 9.61 -4.85
N LEU A 43 -2.18 9.87 -4.92
CA LEU A 43 -2.85 10.71 -3.94
C LEU A 43 -2.87 10.07 -2.54
N TYR A 44 -3.11 8.76 -2.45
CA TYR A 44 -3.06 8.04 -1.18
C TYR A 44 -1.64 8.05 -0.57
N LEU A 45 -0.61 7.85 -1.39
CA LEU A 45 0.78 7.95 -0.97
C LEU A 45 1.11 9.35 -0.46
N LEU A 46 0.75 10.39 -1.20
CA LEU A 46 0.99 11.78 -0.80
C LEU A 46 0.29 12.11 0.51
N GLU A 47 -0.97 11.71 0.66
CA GLU A 47 -1.73 11.91 1.90
C GLU A 47 -1.09 11.16 3.08
N SER A 48 -0.70 9.91 2.86
CA SER A 48 -0.01 9.08 3.86
C SER A 48 1.32 9.72 4.28
N LEU A 49 2.13 10.20 3.35
CA LEU A 49 3.40 10.87 3.65
C LEU A 49 3.18 12.18 4.42
N ILE A 50 2.17 12.96 4.06
CA ILE A 50 1.79 14.16 4.80
C ILE A 50 1.42 13.80 6.25
N THR A 51 0.66 12.72 6.45
CA THR A 51 0.28 12.21 7.78
C THR A 51 1.50 11.76 8.58
N ILE A 52 2.41 10.99 7.97
CA ILE A 52 3.65 10.51 8.60
C ILE A 52 4.55 11.67 9.02
N ILE A 53 4.73 12.67 8.15
CA ILE A 53 5.65 13.80 8.40
C ILE A 53 5.06 14.83 9.36
N ARG A 54 3.74 15.09 9.31
CA ARG A 54 3.13 16.19 10.07
C ARG A 54 2.61 15.81 11.44
N ILE A 55 2.35 14.54 11.72
CA ILE A 55 1.77 14.11 13.00
C ILE A 55 2.91 13.70 13.95
N PRO A 56 3.19 14.47 15.01
CA PRO A 56 4.20 14.10 15.99
C PRO A 56 3.75 12.87 16.80
N SER A 57 4.71 12.11 17.33
CA SER A 57 4.47 10.88 18.11
C SER A 57 3.47 11.06 19.26
N THR A 58 3.44 12.24 19.87
CA THR A 58 2.50 12.60 20.96
C THR A 58 1.03 12.61 20.54
N GLN A 59 0.74 12.86 19.25
CA GLN A 59 -0.63 12.92 18.72
C GLN A 59 -1.10 11.60 18.11
N ILE A 60 -0.18 10.67 17.82
CA ILE A 60 -0.49 9.37 17.22
C ILE A 60 -1.53 8.60 18.05
N PRO A 61 -1.48 8.50 19.39
CA PRO A 61 -2.48 7.73 20.14
C PRO A 61 -3.93 8.19 19.88
N SER A 62 -4.13 9.51 19.79
CA SER A 62 -5.44 10.09 19.51
C SER A 62 -5.91 9.91 18.06
N ARG A 63 -4.98 9.72 17.12
CA ARG A 63 -5.26 9.69 15.67
C ARG A 63 -5.15 8.31 15.05
N ALA A 64 -4.42 7.37 15.65
CA ALA A 64 -4.17 6.05 15.09
C ALA A 64 -5.47 5.24 14.90
N LYS A 65 -6.51 5.51 15.69
CA LYS A 65 -7.87 4.96 15.46
C LYS A 65 -8.53 5.49 14.20
N ASP A 66 -8.25 6.75 13.87
CA ASP A 66 -8.82 7.43 12.74
C ASP A 66 -8.00 7.25 11.47
N GLU A 67 -6.71 6.93 11.53
CA GLU A 67 -5.86 6.67 10.35
C GLU A 67 -5.87 5.19 9.91
N ASP A 68 -6.38 4.26 10.75
CA ASP A 68 -6.49 2.86 10.36
C ASP A 68 -7.64 2.62 9.39
N LEU A 69 -7.29 2.05 8.25
CA LEU A 69 -8.21 1.62 7.22
C LEU A 69 -9.03 0.38 7.62
N GLY A 70 -8.53 -0.38 8.60
CA GLY A 70 -9.07 -1.67 8.98
C GLY A 70 -8.74 -2.76 7.95
N VAL A 71 -8.82 -4.01 8.43
CA VAL A 71 -8.38 -5.20 7.68
C VAL A 71 -9.11 -5.37 6.35
N TRP A 72 -10.39 -5.02 6.28
CA TRP A 72 -11.20 -5.15 5.07
C TRP A 72 -10.79 -4.19 3.97
N MET A 73 -10.51 -2.93 4.31
CA MET A 73 -10.08 -1.95 3.32
C MET A 73 -8.64 -2.22 2.86
N GLN A 74 -7.77 -2.68 3.77
CA GLN A 74 -6.44 -3.22 3.44
C GLN A 74 -6.51 -4.37 2.44
N PHE A 75 -7.42 -5.33 2.69
CA PHE A 75 -7.65 -6.45 1.77
C PHE A 75 -8.19 -5.98 0.42
N ILE A 76 -9.09 -5.00 0.38
CA ILE A 76 -9.60 -4.42 -0.88
C ILE A 76 -8.48 -3.72 -1.66
N VAL A 77 -7.67 -2.88 -0.99
CA VAL A 77 -6.52 -2.19 -1.61
C VAL A 77 -5.53 -3.22 -2.18
N LEU A 78 -5.28 -4.30 -1.45
CA LEU A 78 -4.46 -5.40 -1.93
C LEU A 78 -5.06 -6.09 -3.16
N VAL A 79 -6.35 -6.44 -3.13
CA VAL A 79 -7.02 -7.10 -4.26
C VAL A 79 -7.00 -6.20 -5.49
N MET A 80 -7.26 -4.91 -5.32
CA MET A 80 -7.18 -3.91 -6.39
C MET A 80 -5.76 -3.82 -6.97
N THR A 81 -4.75 -3.78 -6.10
CA THR A 81 -3.33 -3.78 -6.46
C THR A 81 -2.94 -5.02 -7.27
N CYS A 82 -3.31 -6.21 -6.82
CA CYS A 82 -3.02 -7.46 -7.52
C CYS A 82 -3.77 -7.53 -8.85
N ALA A 83 -5.03 -7.07 -8.88
CA ALA A 83 -5.84 -7.03 -10.09
C ALA A 83 -5.26 -6.07 -11.13
N THR A 84 -4.83 -4.86 -10.75
CA THR A 84 -4.21 -3.91 -11.69
C THR A 84 -2.88 -4.43 -12.22
N ALA A 85 -2.06 -5.06 -11.38
CA ALA A 85 -0.83 -5.73 -11.81
C ALA A 85 -1.12 -6.85 -12.84
N LEU A 86 -2.09 -7.72 -12.56
CA LEU A 86 -2.50 -8.80 -13.47
C LEU A 86 -3.05 -8.27 -14.80
N ILE A 87 -3.91 -7.25 -14.72
CA ILE A 87 -4.50 -6.59 -15.88
C ILE A 87 -3.41 -5.98 -16.76
N ALA A 88 -2.40 -5.34 -16.17
CA ALA A 88 -1.29 -4.76 -16.92
C ALA A 88 -0.46 -5.82 -17.67
N ILE A 89 -0.25 -7.01 -17.10
CA ILE A 89 0.40 -8.16 -17.78
C ILE A 89 -0.44 -8.69 -18.94
N ILE A 90 -1.75 -8.84 -18.73
CA ILE A 90 -2.66 -9.35 -19.77
C ILE A 90 -2.67 -8.38 -20.96
N PHE A 91 -2.58 -7.08 -20.69
CA PHE A 91 -2.52 -6.06 -21.74
C PHE A 91 -1.22 -6.02 -22.51
N TRP A 92 -0.07 -6.33 -21.89
CA TRP A 92 1.19 -6.49 -22.61
C TRP A 92 1.09 -7.45 -23.81
N ASN A 93 0.31 -8.53 -23.65
CA ASN A 93 0.17 -9.58 -24.66
C ASN A 93 -0.97 -9.32 -25.67
N SER A 94 -1.71 -8.21 -25.56
CA SER A 94 -2.89 -7.92 -26.39
C SER A 94 -2.52 -7.10 -27.62
N ASP A 95 -2.72 -7.66 -28.82
CA ASP A 95 -2.35 -7.09 -30.14
C ASP A 95 -3.31 -5.99 -30.66
N ASN A 96 -4.11 -5.41 -29.77
CA ASN A 96 -5.18 -4.48 -30.16
C ASN A 96 -4.68 -3.03 -30.25
N ASN A 97 -5.44 -2.17 -30.96
CA ASN A 97 -5.19 -0.73 -31.15
C ASN A 97 -5.09 0.04 -29.82
N ILE A 98 -3.94 0.03 -29.17
CA ILE A 98 -3.60 0.84 -27.99
C ILE A 98 -2.87 2.11 -28.42
N HIS A 99 -3.11 3.22 -27.72
CA HIS A 99 -2.45 4.49 -28.00
C HIS A 99 -0.96 4.44 -27.64
N PHE A 100 -0.59 3.65 -26.64
CA PHE A 100 0.78 3.17 -26.51
C PHE A 100 1.05 2.09 -27.56
N THR A 101 1.88 2.40 -28.54
CA THR A 101 2.44 1.39 -29.45
C THR A 101 3.13 0.29 -28.63
N LYS A 102 2.94 -0.96 -29.04
CA LYS A 102 3.69 -2.13 -28.56
C LYS A 102 5.18 -1.75 -28.45
N HIS A 103 5.80 -1.89 -27.27
CA HIS A 103 7.20 -1.50 -26.98
C HIS A 103 7.52 0.02 -26.91
N SER A 104 6.56 0.88 -26.59
CA SER A 104 6.86 2.28 -26.22
C SER A 104 7.44 2.36 -24.81
N THR A 105 8.59 3.03 -24.65
CA THR A 105 9.25 3.27 -23.36
C THR A 105 8.32 3.89 -22.30
N LEU A 106 7.29 4.64 -22.72
CA LEU A 106 6.30 5.19 -21.80
C LEU A 106 5.43 4.12 -21.15
N HIS A 107 5.04 3.08 -21.89
CA HIS A 107 4.22 2.00 -21.34
C HIS A 107 4.97 1.25 -20.24
N GLU A 108 6.25 0.94 -20.46
CA GLU A 108 7.13 0.31 -19.47
C GLU A 108 7.26 1.16 -18.20
N VAL A 109 7.48 2.47 -18.34
CA VAL A 109 7.57 3.38 -17.20
C VAL A 109 6.28 3.40 -16.39
N PHE A 110 5.11 3.47 -17.04
CA PHE A 110 3.83 3.45 -16.35
C PHE A 110 3.54 2.11 -15.68
N PHE A 111 3.93 0.99 -16.31
CA PHE A 111 3.84 -0.33 -15.73
C PHE A 111 4.68 -0.44 -14.45
N ILE A 112 5.97 -0.11 -14.53
CA ILE A 112 6.89 -0.16 -13.39
C ILE A 112 6.42 0.77 -12.27
N ALA A 113 5.98 1.99 -12.62
CA ALA A 113 5.44 2.94 -11.65
C ALA A 113 4.18 2.41 -10.97
N SER A 114 3.26 1.80 -11.72
CA SER A 114 2.01 1.22 -11.21
C SER A 114 2.26 0.13 -10.18
N VAL A 115 3.17 -0.81 -10.50
CA VAL A 115 3.53 -1.93 -9.63
C VAL A 115 4.30 -1.46 -8.39
N THR A 116 5.25 -0.54 -8.57
CA THR A 116 6.02 0.04 -7.46
C THR A 116 5.09 0.79 -6.50
N LEU A 117 4.16 1.57 -7.03
CA LEU A 117 3.19 2.31 -6.24
C LEU A 117 2.28 1.36 -5.45
N ALA A 118 1.86 0.26 -6.06
CA ALA A 118 1.12 -0.82 -5.42
C ALA A 118 1.86 -1.40 -4.21
N TRP A 119 3.15 -1.70 -4.37
CA TRP A 119 3.99 -2.18 -3.28
C TRP A 119 4.06 -1.17 -2.13
N ILE A 120 4.31 0.11 -2.44
CA ILE A 120 4.41 1.19 -1.44
C ILE A 120 3.08 1.34 -0.68
N VAL A 121 1.96 1.40 -1.41
CA VAL A 121 0.62 1.58 -0.83
C VAL A 121 0.28 0.43 0.12
N LEU A 122 0.63 -0.80 -0.25
CA LEU A 122 0.42 -1.98 0.60
C LEU A 122 1.16 -1.83 1.94
N HIS A 123 2.46 -1.54 1.91
CA HIS A 123 3.27 -1.45 3.12
C HIS A 123 2.95 -0.21 3.96
N LEU A 124 2.59 0.92 3.35
CA LEU A 124 2.05 2.08 4.07
C LEU A 124 0.75 1.75 4.79
N SER A 125 -0.14 0.97 4.18
CA SER A 125 -1.38 0.57 4.84
C SER A 125 -1.11 -0.26 6.10
N PHE A 126 -0.12 -1.16 6.03
CA PHE A 126 0.35 -1.91 7.20
C PHE A 126 1.04 -1.03 8.24
N THR A 127 1.76 0.04 7.85
CA THR A 127 2.32 1.04 8.77
C THR A 127 1.25 1.60 9.70
N PHE A 128 0.15 2.11 9.13
CA PHE A 128 -0.95 2.67 9.93
C PHE A 128 -1.66 1.61 10.77
N ARG A 129 -1.76 0.37 10.26
CA ARG A 129 -2.32 -0.76 11.03
C ARG A 129 -1.49 -1.11 12.25
N TYR A 130 -0.17 -1.13 12.12
CA TYR A 130 0.72 -1.41 13.24
C TYR A 130 0.66 -0.29 14.27
N ALA A 131 0.65 0.98 13.83
CA ALA A 131 0.46 2.12 14.72
C ALA A 131 -0.88 2.06 15.48
N HIS A 132 -1.96 1.68 14.78
CA HIS A 132 -3.28 1.47 15.38
C HIS A 132 -3.28 0.36 16.42
N LEU A 133 -2.68 -0.79 16.13
CA LEU A 133 -2.63 -1.90 17.09
C LEU A 133 -1.69 -1.61 18.26
N TYR A 134 -0.69 -0.75 18.08
CA TYR A 134 0.20 -0.34 19.15
C TYR A 134 -0.43 0.69 20.10
N TYR A 135 -1.21 1.65 19.56
CA TYR A 135 -1.79 2.75 20.34
C TYR A 135 -3.31 2.66 20.59
N GLY A 136 -4.04 1.81 19.87
CA GLY A 136 -5.51 1.79 19.86
C GLY A 136 -6.17 0.99 20.97
N ASP A 137 -5.44 0.10 21.65
CA ASP A 137 -5.98 -0.89 22.60
C ASP A 137 -5.95 -0.44 24.09
N GLU A 138 -5.95 0.87 24.36
CA GLU A 138 -5.95 1.42 25.73
C GLU A 138 -7.18 1.06 26.58
N ASN A 139 -8.23 0.46 25.99
CA ASN A 139 -9.47 0.10 26.69
C ASN A 139 -9.42 -1.24 27.44
N GLU A 140 -8.38 -2.06 27.28
CA GLU A 140 -8.24 -3.29 28.07
C GLU A 140 -7.55 -3.02 29.41
N LYS A 141 -8.34 -3.09 30.48
CA LYS A 141 -7.99 -2.85 31.90
C LYS A 141 -6.88 -3.73 32.49
N TYR A 142 -6.20 -4.55 31.68
CA TYR A 142 -5.19 -5.53 32.09
C TYR A 142 -3.84 -5.39 31.39
N VAL A 143 -3.66 -4.42 30.49
CA VAL A 143 -2.53 -4.48 29.58
C VAL A 143 -1.40 -3.54 29.99
N LYS A 144 -0.66 -3.94 31.04
CA LYS A 144 0.68 -3.40 31.34
C LYS A 144 1.71 -3.71 30.22
N HIS A 145 1.27 -4.36 29.12
CA HIS A 145 2.04 -4.86 27.97
C HIS A 145 1.39 -4.49 26.60
N ALA A 146 0.58 -3.42 26.51
CA ALA A 146 -0.32 -3.15 25.37
C ALA A 146 0.37 -2.75 24.06
N ARG A 147 1.70 -2.73 24.09
CA ARG A 147 2.60 -2.35 23.02
C ARG A 147 3.19 -3.63 22.47
N GLY A 148 2.45 -4.29 21.59
CA GLY A 148 2.79 -5.62 21.09
C GLY A 148 4.02 -5.67 20.18
N LEU A 149 4.60 -4.51 19.85
CA LEU A 149 5.92 -4.33 19.22
C LEU A 149 6.84 -3.64 20.22
N ASP A 150 8.10 -4.03 20.25
CA ASP A 150 9.14 -3.46 21.11
C ASP A 150 10.18 -2.78 20.22
N PHE A 151 10.20 -1.45 20.22
CA PHE A 151 11.17 -0.65 19.48
C PHE A 151 12.39 -0.38 20.37
N PRO A 152 13.62 -0.68 19.92
CA PRO A 152 14.80 -0.53 20.76
C PRO A 152 15.01 0.90 21.24
N GLY A 153 15.03 1.10 22.56
CA GLY A 153 15.28 2.41 23.17
C GLY A 153 14.14 3.42 23.03
N ASP A 154 13.03 3.07 22.37
CA ASP A 154 11.90 3.99 22.19
C ASP A 154 10.61 3.45 22.81
N THR A 155 9.99 4.30 23.62
CA THR A 155 8.70 4.03 24.27
C THR A 155 7.55 4.80 23.60
N HIS A 156 7.83 5.71 22.68
CA HIS A 156 6.86 6.52 21.96
C HIS A 156 7.15 6.52 20.45
N PRO A 157 7.15 5.34 19.80
CA PRO A 157 7.46 5.20 18.39
C PRO A 157 6.55 6.07 17.53
N ASP A 158 7.14 6.70 16.52
CA ASP A 158 6.43 7.51 15.55
C ASP A 158 6.01 6.69 14.33
N TYR A 159 5.40 7.34 13.33
CA TYR A 159 4.99 6.63 12.12
C TYR A 159 6.16 6.13 11.26
N PHE A 160 7.35 6.73 11.35
CA PHE A 160 8.54 6.22 10.68
C PHE A 160 9.02 4.91 11.30
N ASP A 161 8.89 4.73 12.62
CA ASP A 161 9.21 3.45 13.27
C ASP A 161 8.28 2.32 12.78
N PHE A 162 6.97 2.59 12.69
CA PHE A 162 6.04 1.61 12.13
C PHE A 162 6.27 1.39 10.63
N ALA A 163 6.69 2.42 9.88
CA ALA A 163 7.05 2.29 8.48
C ALA A 163 8.30 1.44 8.32
N TYR A 164 9.33 1.67 9.13
CA TYR A 164 10.54 0.87 9.18
C TYR A 164 10.20 -0.61 9.41
N TYR A 165 9.36 -0.91 10.40
CA TYR A 165 8.91 -2.29 10.65
C TYR A 165 8.14 -2.88 9.45
N SER A 166 7.15 -2.14 8.93
CA SER A 166 6.29 -2.60 7.83
C SER A 166 7.07 -2.86 6.54
N PHE A 167 7.94 -1.93 6.14
CA PHE A 167 8.74 -2.03 4.93
C PHE A 167 9.85 -3.08 5.07
N THR A 168 10.39 -3.31 6.27
CA THR A 168 11.34 -4.41 6.49
C THR A 168 10.71 -5.77 6.22
N ILE A 169 9.45 -5.97 6.62
CA ILE A 169 8.66 -7.16 6.25
C ILE A 169 8.43 -7.18 4.72
N GLY A 170 8.05 -6.05 4.14
CA GLY A 170 7.77 -5.92 2.71
C GLY A 170 8.95 -6.24 1.78
N MET A 171 10.15 -5.81 2.15
CA MET A 171 11.37 -6.10 1.43
C MET A 171 11.84 -7.55 1.59
N THR A 172 11.21 -8.33 2.48
CA THR A 172 11.58 -9.73 2.80
C THR A 172 13.01 -9.92 3.31
N PHE A 173 13.70 -8.83 3.67
CA PHE A 173 15.05 -8.83 4.25
C PHE A 173 14.98 -8.65 5.76
N GLN A 174 14.19 -9.47 6.47
CA GLN A 174 13.84 -9.22 7.87
C GLN A 174 15.07 -9.12 8.81
N VAL A 175 15.66 -7.93 8.87
CA VAL A 175 16.71 -7.47 9.78
C VAL A 175 16.13 -6.29 10.55
N SER A 176 14.92 -6.47 11.08
CA SER A 176 14.31 -5.51 12.00
C SER A 176 14.82 -5.79 13.41
N ASP A 177 15.26 -4.76 14.12
CA ASP A 177 15.57 -4.81 15.55
C ASP A 177 14.31 -4.76 16.45
N VAL A 178 13.13 -4.61 15.84
CA VAL A 178 11.81 -4.60 16.48
C VAL A 178 11.34 -6.00 16.88
N VAL A 179 10.99 -6.19 18.15
CA VAL A 179 10.56 -7.50 18.69
C VAL A 179 9.03 -7.58 18.86
N ILE A 180 8.43 -8.66 18.36
CA ILE A 180 6.97 -8.88 18.46
C ILE A 180 6.58 -9.60 19.76
N LYS A 181 6.04 -8.86 20.73
CA LYS A 181 5.58 -9.40 22.03
C LYS A 181 4.19 -10.04 21.96
N SER A 182 3.28 -9.49 21.15
CA SER A 182 1.87 -9.97 21.07
C SER A 182 1.67 -11.18 20.14
N LYS A 183 0.89 -12.18 20.60
CA LYS A 183 0.45 -13.32 19.76
C LYS A 183 -0.37 -12.85 18.55
N GLY A 184 -1.22 -11.84 18.73
CA GLY A 184 -2.04 -11.29 17.64
C GLY A 184 -1.18 -10.65 16.55
N LEU A 185 -0.20 -9.84 16.95
CA LEU A 185 0.73 -9.20 16.01
C LEU A 185 1.65 -10.20 15.30
N ARG A 186 2.02 -11.31 15.94
CA ARG A 186 2.75 -12.40 15.25
C ARG A 186 1.92 -12.99 14.12
N ARG A 187 0.61 -13.23 14.33
CA ARG A 187 -0.29 -13.73 13.26
C ARG A 187 -0.48 -12.71 12.14
N LEU A 188 -0.65 -11.43 12.47
CA LEU A 188 -0.74 -10.36 11.47
C LEU A 188 0.55 -10.25 10.65
N THR A 189 1.70 -10.26 11.32
CA THR A 189 3.01 -10.18 10.66
C THR A 189 3.27 -11.39 9.77
N LEU A 190 2.85 -12.59 10.19
CA LEU A 190 2.90 -13.77 9.33
C LEU A 190 2.08 -13.56 8.05
N GLY A 191 0.85 -13.07 8.17
CA GLY A 191 0.01 -12.76 7.01
C GLY A 191 0.63 -11.71 6.08
N HIS A 192 1.17 -10.63 6.65
CA HIS A 192 1.89 -9.59 5.91
C HIS A 192 3.13 -10.14 5.20
N SER A 193 3.90 -11.03 5.86
CA SER A 193 5.12 -11.63 5.30
C SER A 193 4.81 -12.58 4.14
N VAL A 194 3.80 -13.44 4.29
CA VAL A 194 3.33 -14.33 3.21
C VAL A 194 2.88 -13.50 2.00
N LEU A 195 2.16 -12.41 2.26
CA LEU A 195 1.69 -11.52 1.21
C LEU A 195 2.85 -10.81 0.49
N ALA A 196 3.80 -10.26 1.24
CA ALA A 196 5.00 -9.64 0.69
C ALA A 196 5.82 -10.63 -0.16
N PHE A 197 5.97 -11.87 0.30
CA PHE A 197 6.65 -12.93 -0.43
C PHE A 197 6.00 -13.20 -1.79
N PHE A 198 4.67 -13.40 -1.84
CA PHE A 198 3.97 -13.63 -3.10
C PHE A 198 4.02 -12.41 -4.01
N PHE A 199 3.85 -11.20 -3.47
CA PHE A 199 3.95 -9.97 -4.25
C PHE A 199 5.33 -9.84 -4.90
N ASN A 200 6.42 -10.00 -4.14
CA ASN A 200 7.79 -9.92 -4.66
C ASN A 200 8.06 -11.02 -5.70
N THR A 201 7.58 -12.24 -5.46
CA THR A 201 7.76 -13.37 -6.39
C THR A 201 7.05 -13.12 -7.71
N ILE A 202 5.78 -12.68 -7.66
CA ILE A 202 4.98 -12.35 -8.85
C ILE A 202 5.61 -11.18 -9.59
N LEU A 203 6.02 -10.13 -8.88
CA LEU A 203 6.68 -8.96 -9.46
C LEU A 203 7.94 -9.37 -10.23
N ILE A 204 8.83 -10.15 -9.61
CA ILE A 204 10.04 -10.64 -10.26
C ILE A 204 9.70 -11.49 -11.49
N ALA A 205 8.75 -12.41 -11.37
CA ALA A 205 8.34 -13.26 -12.49
C ALA A 205 7.82 -12.43 -13.68
N ILE A 206 7.04 -11.38 -13.40
CA ILE A 206 6.56 -10.46 -14.42
C ILE A 206 7.73 -9.68 -15.00
N THR A 207 8.54 -9.01 -14.19
CA THR A 207 9.67 -8.21 -14.66
C THR A 207 10.63 -9.02 -15.53
N ILE A 208 10.91 -10.28 -15.18
CA ILE A 208 11.73 -11.17 -16.02
C ILE A 208 11.03 -11.47 -17.34
N ASN A 209 9.73 -11.79 -17.31
CA ASN A 209 8.96 -12.02 -18.52
C ASN A 209 8.94 -10.78 -19.43
N GLU A 210 8.80 -9.59 -18.86
CA GLU A 210 8.88 -8.33 -19.61
C GLU A 210 10.26 -8.16 -20.26
N ILE A 211 11.35 -8.34 -19.50
CA ILE A 211 12.72 -8.20 -20.03
C ILE A 211 13.02 -9.20 -21.15
N ILE A 212 12.51 -10.42 -21.06
CA ILE A 212 12.72 -11.46 -22.09
C ILE A 212 11.91 -11.17 -23.36
N ASN A 213 10.76 -10.51 -23.23
CA ASN A 213 9.87 -10.18 -24.34
C ASN A 213 10.11 -8.77 -24.93
N LEU A 214 11.09 -8.02 -24.42
CA LEU A 214 11.63 -6.80 -25.04
C LEU A 214 12.52 -7.14 -26.24
#